data_AF-A0A550GYN7-F1
#
_entry.id   AF-A0A550GYN7-F1
#
_cell.length_a   1.000
_cell.length_b   1.000
_cell.length_c   1.000
_cell.angle_alpha   90.00
_cell.angle_beta   90.00
_cell.angle_gamma   90.00
#
_symmetry.space_group_name_H-M   'P 1'
#
loop_
_entity.id
_entity.type
_entity.pdbx_description
1 polymer ?
#
loop_
_entity_poly.entity_id
_entity_poly.type
_entity_poly.pdbx_seq_one_letter_code
_entity_poly.pdbx_strand_id
1 'polypeptide(L)'
;MVLDTSAFLVGFDPFSVSEDQVTVPKVEDEIKTSSMSWVRFKAAVEIGKVKINAPSEEYLSKVREAAKRVGDAFFLSEADLDLLSLALELKAKGADPQIVTDDYSIQNVAAQIGIIFVPLATFGISRLLEWVRYCPACHRRYPADYNSKACEVCGTPLKRKPKRIAKKLKDVG
;
A
#
# COMPACT_ATOMS: atom_id res chain seq x y z
N MET A 1 13.57 2.91 2.87
CA MET A 1 12.27 2.53 2.29
C MET A 1 12.02 3.34 1.04
N VAL A 2 11.57 2.68 -0.03
CA VAL A 2 11.16 3.29 -1.29
C VAL A 2 9.63 3.29 -1.33
N LEU A 3 9.03 4.46 -1.45
CA LEU A 3 7.59 4.66 -1.28
C LEU A 3 6.88 4.88 -2.61
N ASP A 4 5.90 4.02 -2.89
CA ASP A 4 4.96 4.12 -4.01
C ASP A 4 3.84 5.16 -3.73
N THR A 5 3.16 5.65 -4.76
CA THR A 5 1.98 6.51 -4.69
C THR A 5 0.92 5.92 -3.75
N SER A 6 0.72 4.60 -3.84
CA SER A 6 -0.23 3.86 -2.99
C SER A 6 0.03 4.07 -1.48
N ALA A 7 1.30 4.20 -1.06
CA ALA A 7 1.66 4.51 0.32
C ALA A 7 1.09 5.85 0.78
N PHE A 8 1.21 6.89 -0.04
CA PHE A 8 0.72 8.24 0.29
C PHE A 8 -0.81 8.35 0.23
N LEU A 9 -1.46 7.57 -0.64
CA LEU A 9 -2.92 7.59 -0.77
C LEU A 9 -3.65 6.91 0.39
N VAL A 10 -3.11 5.80 0.89
CA VAL A 10 -3.75 5.01 1.96
C VAL A 10 -3.53 5.63 3.36
N GLY A 11 -2.73 6.70 3.44
CA GLY A 11 -2.50 7.43 4.68
C GLY A 11 -1.39 6.80 5.53
N PHE A 12 -0.39 6.19 4.88
CA PHE A 12 0.91 5.94 5.50
C PHE A 12 1.36 7.24 6.19
N ASP A 13 1.75 7.14 7.46
CA ASP A 13 2.30 8.25 8.22
C ASP A 13 3.84 8.17 8.16
N PRO A 14 4.50 9.02 7.33
CA PRO A 14 5.96 9.05 7.22
C PRO A 14 6.66 9.24 8.57
N PHE A 15 5.99 9.87 9.54
CA PHE A 15 6.57 10.19 10.84
C PHE A 15 6.55 9.01 11.82
N SER A 16 5.75 7.98 11.54
CA SER A 16 5.63 6.79 12.39
C SER A 16 6.77 5.79 12.23
N VAL A 17 7.62 5.99 11.22
CA VAL A 17 8.70 5.07 10.84
C VAL A 17 10.04 5.80 10.93
N SER A 18 11.05 5.18 11.55
CA SER A 18 12.36 5.81 11.78
C SER A 18 13.27 5.82 10.55
N GLU A 19 13.02 4.89 9.64
CA GLU A 19 13.83 4.59 8.47
C GLU A 19 13.82 5.75 7.47
N ASP A 20 14.91 5.85 6.69
CA ASP A 20 15.01 6.79 5.59
C ASP A 20 13.99 6.47 4.51
N GLN A 21 13.27 7.49 4.05
CA GLN A 21 12.21 7.35 3.05
C GLN A 21 12.60 8.10 1.79
N VAL A 22 12.46 7.40 0.66
CA VAL A 22 12.69 7.96 -0.66
C VAL A 22 11.54 7.65 -1.58
N THR A 23 11.33 8.49 -2.59
CA THR A 23 10.42 8.23 -3.71
C THR A 23 10.99 8.83 -4.99
N VAL A 24 10.27 8.71 -6.09
CA VAL A 24 10.66 9.22 -7.42
C VAL A 24 9.84 10.45 -7.82
N PRO A 25 10.36 11.33 -8.69
CA PRO A 25 9.63 12.51 -9.13
C PRO A 25 8.24 12.19 -9.71
N LYS A 26 8.11 11.12 -10.49
CA LYS A 26 6.83 10.75 -11.12
C LYS A 26 5.72 10.39 -10.11
N VAL A 27 6.07 9.95 -8.90
CA VAL A 27 5.08 9.72 -7.83
C VAL A 27 4.49 11.05 -7.34
N GLU A 28 5.27 12.13 -7.35
CA GLU A 28 4.74 13.46 -7.05
C GLU A 28 3.66 13.85 -8.08
N ASP A 29 3.89 13.60 -9.37
CA ASP A 29 2.96 13.94 -10.45
C ASP A 29 1.62 13.18 -10.36
N GLU A 30 1.61 11.98 -9.78
CA GLU A 30 0.40 11.15 -9.62
C GLU A 30 -0.50 11.61 -8.46
N ILE A 31 0.07 12.25 -7.43
CA ILE A 31 -0.69 12.63 -6.25
C ILE A 31 -1.48 13.92 -6.55
N LYS A 32 -2.82 13.81 -6.54
CA LYS A 32 -3.72 14.95 -6.79
C LYS A 32 -3.43 16.13 -5.84
N THR A 33 -3.03 17.26 -6.42
CA THR A 33 -2.63 18.49 -5.71
C THR A 33 -3.69 19.04 -4.73
N SER A 34 -4.97 18.78 -4.99
CA SER A 34 -6.09 19.23 -4.14
C SER A 34 -6.42 18.27 -2.97
N SER A 35 -5.69 17.17 -2.82
CA SER A 35 -5.97 16.14 -1.81
C SER A 35 -5.21 16.37 -0.49
N MET A 36 -5.74 15.83 0.61
CA MET A 36 -5.01 15.79 1.89
C MET A 36 -3.74 14.94 1.82
N SER A 37 -3.67 13.97 0.92
CA SER A 37 -2.45 13.19 0.68
C SER A 37 -1.34 14.06 0.09
N TRP A 38 -1.66 14.98 -0.82
CA TRP A 38 -0.68 15.95 -1.35
C TRP A 38 -0.10 16.84 -0.26
N VAL A 39 -0.94 17.42 0.59
CA VAL A 39 -0.49 18.29 1.68
C VAL A 39 0.46 17.55 2.63
N ARG A 40 0.13 16.29 2.99
CA ARG A 40 1.00 15.46 3.83
C ARG A 40 2.31 15.09 3.14
N PHE A 41 2.24 14.72 1.86
CA PHE A 41 3.40 14.41 1.04
C PHE A 41 4.36 15.60 0.98
N LYS A 42 3.87 16.79 0.60
CA LYS A 42 4.71 18.00 0.53
C LYS A 42 5.31 18.38 1.87
N ALA A 43 4.53 18.33 2.95
CA ALA A 43 5.05 18.57 4.29
C ALA A 43 6.19 17.60 4.65
N ALA A 44 6.05 16.30 4.35
CA ALA A 44 7.08 15.30 4.62
C ALA A 44 8.34 15.50 3.77
N VAL A 45 8.20 16.00 2.54
CA VAL A 45 9.33 16.36 1.66
C VAL A 45 10.04 17.61 2.16
N GLU A 46 9.30 18.66 2.52
CA GLU A 46 9.85 19.94 2.99
C GLU A 46 10.68 19.81 4.26
N ILE A 47 10.25 18.96 5.20
CA ILE A 47 11.02 18.68 6.43
C ILE A 47 12.16 17.67 6.21
N GLY A 48 12.33 17.17 4.99
CA GLY A 48 13.35 16.19 4.63
C GLY A 48 13.10 14.76 5.12
N LYS A 49 11.88 14.43 5.58
CA LYS A 49 11.53 13.07 6.00
C LYS A 49 11.42 12.13 4.80
N VAL A 50 10.91 12.62 3.68
CA VAL A 50 10.87 11.92 2.38
C VAL A 50 11.77 12.65 1.40
N LYS A 51 12.68 11.93 0.73
CA LYS A 51 13.56 12.49 -0.31
C LYS A 51 13.09 12.05 -1.69
N ILE A 52 13.07 12.98 -2.65
CA ILE A 52 12.69 12.69 -4.04
C ILE A 52 13.97 12.53 -4.86
N ASN A 53 14.21 11.33 -5.38
CA ASN A 53 15.40 11.00 -6.15
C ASN A 53 15.00 10.31 -7.46
N ALA A 54 15.56 10.76 -8.58
CA ALA A 54 15.45 10.02 -9.84
C ALA A 54 16.51 8.91 -9.88
N PRO A 55 16.19 7.71 -10.41
CA PRO A 55 17.18 6.68 -10.67
C PRO A 55 18.06 7.07 -11.86
N SER A 56 19.23 6.45 -11.96
CA SER A 56 20.08 6.54 -13.15
C SER A 56 19.64 5.57 -14.26
N GLU A 57 19.91 5.95 -15.52
CA GLU A 57 19.49 5.20 -16.71
C GLU A 57 20.04 3.77 -16.77
N GLU A 58 21.18 3.53 -16.13
CA GLU A 58 21.77 2.19 -15.98
C GLU A 58 20.80 1.23 -15.28
N TYR A 59 20.19 1.65 -14.16
CA TYR A 59 19.28 0.80 -13.40
C TYR A 59 17.90 0.72 -14.06
N LEU A 60 17.45 1.78 -14.74
CA LEU A 60 16.26 1.74 -15.59
C LEU A 60 16.35 0.64 -16.64
N SER A 61 17.50 0.53 -17.31
CA SER A 61 17.73 -0.50 -18.31
C SER A 61 17.67 -1.91 -17.70
N LYS A 62 18.33 -2.13 -16.55
CA LYS A 62 18.31 -3.42 -15.84
C LYS A 62 16.91 -3.84 -15.37
N VAL A 63 16.12 -2.89 -14.86
CA VAL A 63 14.76 -3.15 -14.40
C VAL A 63 13.83 -3.44 -15.58
N ARG A 64 13.94 -2.71 -16.70
CA ARG A 64 13.18 -3.01 -17.92
C ARG A 64 13.45 -4.44 -18.42
N GLU A 65 14.70 -4.90 -18.37
CA GLU A 65 15.05 -6.28 -18.71
C GLU A 65 14.50 -7.30 -17.71
N ALA A 66 14.50 -6.98 -16.41
CA ALA A 66 13.88 -7.83 -15.40
C ALA A 66 12.36 -7.94 -15.61
N ALA A 67 11.67 -6.82 -15.82
CA ALA A 67 10.23 -6.77 -16.07
C ALA A 67 9.83 -7.59 -17.32
N LYS A 68 10.64 -7.51 -18.39
CA LYS A 68 10.42 -8.33 -19.60
C LYS A 68 10.53 -9.82 -19.33
N ARG A 69 11.46 -10.25 -18.46
CA ARG A 69 11.65 -11.66 -18.12
C ARG A 69 10.49 -12.24 -17.31
N VAL A 70 9.88 -11.44 -16.44
CA VAL A 70 8.73 -11.86 -15.62
C VAL A 70 7.41 -11.75 -16.40
N GLY A 71 7.37 -10.94 -17.46
CA GLY A 71 6.20 -10.73 -18.30
C GLY A 71 5.34 -9.53 -17.90
N ASP A 72 5.75 -8.78 -16.86
CA ASP A 72 4.98 -7.65 -16.32
C ASP A 72 5.32 -6.29 -16.96
N ALA A 73 6.23 -6.26 -17.94
CA ALA A 73 6.66 -5.01 -18.58
C ALA A 73 5.53 -4.17 -19.18
N PHE A 74 4.41 -4.79 -19.57
CA PHE A 74 3.24 -4.08 -20.12
C PHE A 74 2.31 -3.50 -19.06
N PHE A 75 2.38 -3.99 -17.82
CA PHE A 75 1.52 -3.56 -16.71
C PHE A 75 2.15 -2.48 -15.84
N LEU A 76 3.48 -2.30 -15.93
CA LEU A 76 4.21 -1.29 -15.20
C LEU A 76 4.12 0.07 -15.89
N SER A 77 3.76 1.08 -15.10
CA SER A 77 3.86 2.49 -15.47
C SER A 77 5.32 2.95 -15.49
N GLU A 78 5.56 4.16 -16.00
CA GLU A 78 6.87 4.77 -15.91
C GLU A 78 7.30 5.06 -14.46
N ALA A 79 6.35 5.40 -13.57
CA ALA A 79 6.63 5.62 -12.16
C ALA A 79 7.08 4.32 -11.48
N ASP A 80 6.45 3.20 -11.83
CA ASP A 80 6.79 1.87 -11.29
C ASP A 80 8.21 1.45 -11.68
N LEU A 81 8.56 1.66 -12.96
CA LEU A 81 9.91 1.41 -13.46
C LEU A 81 10.93 2.29 -12.74
N ASP A 82 10.63 3.57 -12.54
CA ASP A 82 11.52 4.48 -11.82
C ASP A 82 11.70 4.04 -10.35
N LEU A 83 10.62 3.65 -9.66
CA LEU A 83 10.64 3.17 -8.26
C LEU A 83 11.50 1.92 -8.10
N LEU A 84 11.27 0.90 -8.94
CA LEU A 84 12.04 -0.34 -8.95
C LEU A 84 13.52 -0.07 -9.24
N SER A 85 13.80 0.87 -10.15
CA SER A 85 15.16 1.23 -10.54
C SER A 85 15.89 1.97 -9.42
N LEU A 86 15.21 2.87 -8.73
CA LEU A 86 15.77 3.58 -7.57
C LEU A 86 16.09 2.60 -6.45
N ALA A 87 15.19 1.64 -6.19
CA ALA A 87 15.44 0.59 -5.21
C ALA A 87 16.66 -0.26 -5.59
N LEU A 88 16.79 -0.66 -6.86
CA LEU A 88 17.94 -1.44 -7.32
C LEU A 88 19.25 -0.66 -7.22
N GLU A 89 19.22 0.63 -7.53
CA GLU A 89 20.35 1.53 -7.39
C GLU A 89 20.83 1.65 -5.94
N LEU A 90 19.89 1.84 -5.00
CA LEU A 90 20.21 1.92 -3.57
C LEU A 90 20.84 0.62 -3.06
N LYS A 91 20.32 -0.53 -3.50
CA LYS A 91 20.88 -1.84 -3.17
C LYS A 91 22.32 -1.97 -3.67
N ALA A 92 22.58 -1.55 -4.91
CA ALA A 92 23.93 -1.57 -5.48
C ALA A 92 24.90 -0.62 -4.76
N LYS A 93 24.40 0.46 -4.15
CA LYS A 93 25.18 1.36 -3.27
C LYS A 93 25.39 0.82 -1.85
N GLY A 94 24.95 -0.41 -1.57
CA GLY A 94 25.16 -1.09 -0.28
C GLY A 94 24.06 -0.83 0.76
N ALA A 95 22.94 -0.21 0.38
CA ALA A 95 21.78 -0.13 1.25
C ALA A 95 20.95 -1.44 1.19
N ASP A 96 20.03 -1.61 2.14
CA ASP A 96 19.02 -2.67 2.12
C ASP A 96 17.63 -2.07 1.88
N PRO A 97 17.29 -1.71 0.63
CA PRO A 97 16.05 -1.03 0.33
C PRO A 97 14.86 -1.99 0.36
N GLN A 98 13.75 -1.47 0.86
CA GLN A 98 12.46 -2.13 0.85
C GLN A 98 11.45 -1.27 0.09
N ILE A 99 10.70 -1.85 -0.85
CA ILE A 99 9.66 -1.16 -1.60
C ILE A 99 8.33 -1.33 -0.87
N VAL A 100 7.66 -0.21 -0.56
CA VAL A 100 6.34 -0.22 0.06
C VAL A 100 5.29 -0.08 -1.03
N THR A 101 4.55 -1.15 -1.30
CA THR A 101 3.54 -1.19 -2.35
C THR A 101 2.55 -2.34 -2.13
N ASP A 102 1.32 -2.17 -2.61
CA ASP A 102 0.31 -3.23 -2.73
C ASP A 102 0.14 -3.73 -4.18
N ASP A 103 0.90 -3.20 -5.15
CA ASP A 103 0.81 -3.60 -6.57
C ASP A 103 1.58 -4.91 -6.85
N TYR A 104 0.86 -5.91 -7.38
CA TYR A 104 1.44 -7.22 -7.70
C TYR A 104 2.53 -7.18 -8.78
N SER A 105 2.41 -6.30 -9.77
CA SER A 105 3.38 -6.14 -10.87
C SER A 105 4.71 -5.63 -10.32
N ILE A 106 4.67 -4.67 -9.39
CA ILE A 106 5.86 -4.16 -8.71
C ILE A 106 6.48 -5.26 -7.84
N GLN A 107 5.67 -6.00 -7.08
CA GLN A 107 6.15 -7.10 -6.22
C GLN A 107 6.86 -8.20 -7.02
N ASN A 108 6.30 -8.58 -8.18
CA ASN A 108 6.87 -9.59 -9.06
C ASN A 108 8.27 -9.21 -9.56
N VAL A 109 8.42 -7.97 -10.06
CA VAL A 109 9.72 -7.50 -10.54
C VAL A 109 10.70 -7.28 -9.39
N ALA A 110 10.24 -6.76 -8.24
CA ALA A 110 11.04 -6.61 -7.04
C ALA A 110 11.63 -7.95 -6.58
N ALA A 111 10.82 -9.01 -6.55
CA ALA A 111 11.28 -10.36 -6.23
C ALA A 111 12.34 -10.86 -7.24
N GLN A 112 12.14 -10.61 -8.54
CA GLN A 112 13.09 -10.99 -9.59
C GLN A 112 14.46 -10.29 -9.46
N ILE A 113 14.49 -9.04 -9.02
CA ILE A 113 15.73 -8.27 -8.80
C ILE A 113 16.25 -8.40 -7.35
N GLY A 114 15.62 -9.25 -6.54
CA GLY A 114 16.00 -9.57 -5.17
C GLY A 114 15.81 -8.41 -4.19
N ILE A 115 14.84 -7.55 -4.41
CA ILE A 115 14.48 -6.46 -3.51
C ILE A 115 13.27 -6.89 -2.68
N ILE A 116 13.35 -6.64 -1.37
CA ILE A 116 12.26 -6.93 -0.46
C ILE A 116 11.15 -5.91 -0.69
N PHE A 117 9.90 -6.36 -0.68
CA PHE A 117 8.75 -5.48 -0.67
C PHE A 117 7.95 -5.66 0.62
N VAL A 118 7.24 -4.62 1.02
CA VAL A 118 6.41 -4.60 2.22
C VAL A 118 5.01 -4.13 1.84
N PRO A 119 3.97 -4.97 2.02
CA PRO A 119 2.59 -4.57 1.80
C PRO A 119 2.18 -3.42 2.71
N LEU A 120 1.30 -2.52 2.25
CA LEU A 120 0.80 -1.39 3.04
C LEU A 120 0.04 -1.85 4.29
N ALA A 121 -0.57 -3.04 4.25
CA ALA A 121 -1.19 -3.68 5.40
C ALA A 121 -0.23 -3.83 6.59
N THR A 122 1.07 -3.99 6.32
CA THR A 122 2.13 -4.15 7.34
C THR A 122 2.36 -2.87 8.15
N PHE A 123 2.21 -1.70 7.52
CA PHE A 123 2.40 -0.39 8.16
C PHE A 123 1.15 0.10 8.90
N GLY A 124 0.17 -0.77 9.09
CA GLY A 124 -1.04 -0.45 9.82
C GLY A 124 -2.01 0.37 8.99
N ILE A 125 -2.61 -0.24 7.96
CA ILE A 125 -3.96 0.12 7.57
C ILE A 125 -4.81 0.06 8.85
N SER A 126 -5.24 1.22 9.34
CA SER A 126 -5.84 1.35 10.68
C SER A 126 -7.21 0.69 10.83
N ARG A 127 -7.73 -0.06 9.85
CA ARG A 127 -9.05 -0.72 9.92
C ARG A 127 -9.14 -2.03 9.12
N LEU A 128 -8.96 -3.16 9.81
CA LEU A 128 -9.67 -4.39 9.47
C LEU A 128 -11.17 -4.15 9.73
N LEU A 129 -11.94 -3.92 8.67
CA LEU A 129 -13.40 -3.80 8.78
C LEU A 129 -14.01 -5.20 8.87
N GLU A 130 -14.21 -5.70 10.09
CA GLU A 130 -15.12 -6.83 10.32
C GLU A 130 -16.55 -6.40 9.96
N TRP A 131 -17.20 -7.07 9.02
CA TRP A 131 -18.59 -6.78 8.66
C TRP A 131 -19.53 -7.62 9.53
N VAL A 132 -20.47 -6.96 10.22
CA VAL A 132 -21.56 -7.67 10.93
C VAL A 132 -22.84 -7.56 10.13
N ARG A 133 -23.51 -8.69 9.95
CA ARG A 133 -24.90 -8.73 9.48
C ARG A 133 -25.82 -8.45 10.66
N TYR A 134 -26.78 -7.55 10.49
CA TYR A 134 -27.77 -7.22 11.52
C TYR A 134 -29.15 -7.05 10.91
N CYS A 135 -30.18 -7.37 11.70
CA CYS A 135 -31.55 -7.06 11.35
C CYS A 135 -31.86 -5.60 11.69
N PRO A 136 -32.34 -4.76 10.75
CA PRO A 136 -32.68 -3.37 11.05
C PRO A 136 -33.95 -3.23 11.91
N ALA A 137 -34.83 -4.24 11.94
CA ALA A 137 -36.07 -4.21 12.72
C ALA A 137 -35.88 -4.65 14.18
N CYS A 138 -35.44 -5.89 14.42
CA CYS A 138 -35.23 -6.42 15.78
C CYS A 138 -33.80 -6.29 16.32
N HIS A 139 -32.89 -5.67 15.57
CA HIS A 139 -31.48 -5.41 15.94
C HIS A 139 -30.59 -6.63 16.24
N ARG A 140 -31.08 -7.87 16.00
CA ARG A 140 -30.29 -9.10 16.13
C ARG A 140 -29.09 -9.11 15.19
N ARG A 141 -27.95 -9.60 15.67
CA ARG A 141 -26.68 -9.67 14.93
C ARG A 141 -26.40 -11.11 14.53
N TYR A 142 -25.78 -11.27 13.37
CA TYR A 142 -25.48 -12.56 12.77
C TYR A 142 -23.98 -12.63 12.41
N PRO A 143 -23.36 -13.81 12.53
CA PRO A 143 -21.99 -14.04 12.10
C PRO A 143 -21.86 -13.97 10.57
N ALA A 144 -20.62 -13.88 10.07
CA ALA A 144 -20.35 -13.64 8.65
C ALA A 144 -20.75 -14.82 7.75
N ASP A 145 -20.72 -16.03 8.30
CA ASP A 145 -21.05 -17.34 7.71
C ASP A 145 -22.54 -17.70 7.83
N TYR A 146 -23.40 -16.82 8.36
CA TYR A 146 -24.83 -17.07 8.44
C TYR A 146 -25.44 -17.23 7.03
N ASN A 147 -26.07 -18.37 6.75
CA ASN A 147 -26.45 -18.78 5.40
C ASN A 147 -27.78 -18.21 4.89
N SER A 148 -28.47 -17.36 5.66
CA SER A 148 -29.74 -16.74 5.24
C SER A 148 -29.62 -15.22 5.06
N LYS A 149 -30.37 -14.69 4.09
CA LYS A 149 -30.50 -13.24 3.85
C LYS A 149 -31.61 -12.59 4.71
N ALA A 150 -32.42 -13.40 5.41
CA ALA A 150 -33.51 -12.96 6.25
C ALA A 150 -33.23 -13.23 7.73
N CYS A 151 -33.77 -12.36 8.59
CA CYS A 151 -33.70 -12.51 10.04
C CYS A 151 -34.50 -13.73 10.50
N GLU A 152 -33.90 -14.64 11.26
CA GLU A 152 -34.59 -15.81 11.80
C GLU A 152 -35.70 -15.46 12.80
N VAL A 153 -35.59 -14.29 13.46
CA VAL A 153 -36.57 -13.84 14.47
C VAL A 153 -37.80 -13.15 13.88
N CYS A 154 -37.64 -12.29 12.88
CA CYS A 154 -38.73 -11.43 12.39
C CYS A 154 -38.85 -11.40 10.86
N GLY A 155 -38.11 -12.23 10.13
CA GLY A 155 -38.17 -12.34 8.67
C GLY A 155 -37.60 -11.15 7.90
N THR A 156 -37.26 -10.03 8.55
CA THR A 156 -36.77 -8.83 7.87
C THR A 156 -35.41 -9.09 7.18
N PRO A 157 -35.20 -8.60 5.94
CA PRO A 157 -33.91 -8.71 5.27
C PRO A 157 -32.76 -8.10 6.06
N LEU A 158 -31.66 -8.85 6.17
CA LEU A 158 -30.48 -8.44 6.91
C LEU A 158 -29.68 -7.37 6.17
N LYS A 159 -29.16 -6.39 6.92
CA LYS A 159 -28.23 -5.37 6.43
C LYS A 159 -26.82 -5.62 6.98
N ARG A 160 -25.81 -5.06 6.33
CA ARG A 160 -24.41 -5.12 6.79
C ARG A 160 -23.99 -3.77 7.33
N LYS A 161 -23.18 -3.76 8.38
CA LYS A 161 -22.47 -2.56 8.84
C LYS A 161 -21.05 -2.93 9.27
N PRO A 162 -20.08 -2.00 9.16
CA PRO A 162 -18.77 -2.21 9.75
C PRO A 162 -18.92 -2.34 11.27
N LYS A 163 -18.34 -3.38 11.84
CA LYS A 163 -18.21 -3.58 13.28
C LYS A 163 -17.21 -2.53 13.75
N ARG A 164 -17.65 -1.60 14.62
CA ARG A 164 -16.74 -0.73 15.35
C ARG A 164 -15.98 -1.60 16.36
N ILE A 165 -14.91 -2.26 15.96
CA ILE A 165 -13.96 -2.83 16.92
C ILE A 165 -12.65 -2.05 16.84
N ALA A 166 -12.26 -1.45 17.96
CA ALA A 166 -10.86 -1.19 18.23
C ALA A 166 -10.24 -2.49 18.77
N LYS A 167 -9.98 -3.47 17.91
CA LYS A 167 -9.22 -4.67 18.32
C LYS A 167 -7.78 -4.48 17.86
N LYS A 168 -6.89 -4.32 18.83
CA LYS A 168 -5.44 -4.34 18.61
C LYS A 168 -5.06 -5.77 18.22
N LEU A 169 -4.19 -5.90 17.22
CA LEU A 169 -3.71 -7.18 16.67
C LEU A 169 -2.85 -8.01 17.66
N LYS A 170 -2.86 -7.74 18.97
CA LYS A 170 -2.05 -8.49 19.95
C LYS A 170 -2.69 -9.79 20.45
N ASP A 171 -3.90 -10.15 20.01
CA ASP A 171 -4.67 -11.25 20.62
C ASP A 171 -5.01 -12.40 19.66
N VAL A 172 -4.19 -12.68 18.65
CA VAL A 172 -4.34 -13.90 17.83
C VAL A 172 -3.01 -14.65 17.80
N GLY A 173 -2.78 -15.40 18.88
CA GLY A 173 -1.85 -16.53 18.93
C GLY A 173 -2.62 -17.84 18.79
#